data_AF-A0A359F257-F1
#
_entry.id   AF-A0A359F257-F1
#
_cell.length_a   1.000
_cell.length_b   1.000
_cell.length_c   1.000
_cell.angle_alpha   90.00
_cell.angle_beta   90.00
_cell.angle_gamma   90.00
#
_symmetry.space_group_name_H-M   'P 1'
#
loop_
_entity.id
_entity.type
_entity.pdbx_description
1 polymer ?
#
loop_
_entity_poly.entity_id
_entity_poly.type
_entity_poly.pdbx_seq_one_letter_code
_entity_poly.pdbx_strand_id
1 'polypeptide(L)' 'GAGDLAFTARIEMQEAPGGSTHYRAVAMHATEAACSQHAEMGFADGWGAALDQLVALMG' A
#
# COMPACT_ATOMS: atom_id res chain seq x y z
N GLY A 1 17.21 -7.85 10.75
CA GLY A 1 16.71 -7.06 11.91
C GLY A 1 15.80 -5.96 11.40
N ALA A 2 15.03 -5.23 12.22
CA ALA A 2 13.99 -4.30 11.75
C ALA A 2 14.39 -3.28 10.65
N GLY A 3 15.68 -3.06 10.39
CA GLY A 3 16.19 -2.30 9.24
C GLY A 3 15.97 -2.94 7.86
N ASP A 4 15.72 -4.25 7.76
CA ASP A 4 15.57 -4.94 6.47
C ASP A 4 14.20 -4.71 5.80
N LEU A 5 13.18 -4.26 6.55
CA LEU A 5 11.82 -4.06 6.03
C LEU A 5 11.36 -2.61 5.99
N ALA A 6 12.19 -1.65 6.40
CA ALA A 6 11.83 -0.25 6.34
C ALA A 6 11.53 0.16 4.89
N PHE A 7 10.46 0.93 4.69
CA PHE A 7 10.07 1.49 3.40
C PHE A 7 9.52 2.91 3.54
N THR A 8 9.59 3.66 2.45
CA THR A 8 8.84 4.91 2.29
C THR A 8 7.54 4.60 1.55
N ALA A 9 6.40 4.98 2.14
CA ALA A 9 5.12 4.88 1.48
C ALA A 9 4.84 6.13 0.62
N ARG A 10 4.36 5.92 -0.61
CA ARG A 10 3.78 6.98 -1.44
C ARG A 10 2.31 6.67 -1.70
N ILE A 11 1.43 7.55 -1.23
CA ILE A 11 -0.01 7.46 -1.45
C ILE A 11 -0.42 8.55 -2.42
N GLU A 12 -1.03 8.13 -3.52
CA GLU A 12 -1.51 9.01 -4.59
C GLU A 12 -3.02 8.88 -4.68
N MET A 13 -3.70 10.02 -4.80
CA MET A 13 -5.13 10.11 -4.95
C MET A 13 -5.42 11.04 -6.13
N GLN A 14 -6.24 10.56 -7.06
CA GLN A 14 -6.65 11.30 -8.24
C GLN A 14 -8.16 11.22 -8.40
N GLU A 15 -8.77 12.28 -8.91
CA GLU A 15 -10.18 12.26 -9.26
C GLU A 15 -10.45 11.16 -10.29
N ALA A 16 -11.54 10.42 -10.10
CA ALA A 16 -12.01 9.40 -11.02
C ALA A 16 -13.50 9.63 -11.37
N PRO A 17 -13.99 9.08 -12.50
CA PRO A 17 -15.35 9.30 -12.94
C PRO A 17 -16.40 8.95 -11.86
N GLY A 18 -17.53 9.66 -11.90
CA GLY A 18 -18.63 9.41 -10.96
C GLY A 18 -18.36 9.88 -9.53
N GLY A 19 -17.45 10.84 -9.33
CA GLY A 19 -17.10 11.35 -8.00
C GLY A 19 -16.28 10.37 -7.16
N SER A 20 -15.69 9.35 -7.80
CA SER A 20 -14.82 8.38 -7.15
C SER A 20 -13.36 8.88 -7.10
N THR A 21 -12.50 8.14 -6.41
CA THR A 21 -11.06 8.44 -6.31
C THR A 21 -10.25 7.24 -6.78
N HIS A 22 -9.34 7.46 -7.72
CA HIS A 22 -8.31 6.48 -8.04
C HIS A 22 -7.21 6.56 -6.98
N TYR A 23 -7.16 5.55 -6.12
CA TYR A 23 -6.19 5.41 -5.05
C TYR A 23 -5.03 4.51 -5.49
N ARG A 24 -3.79 4.95 -5.26
CA ARG A 24 -2.58 4.15 -5.51
C ARG A 24 -1.63 4.25 -4.32
N ALA A 25 -1.24 3.10 -3.77
CA ALA A 25 -0.21 2.99 -2.75
C ALA A 25 1.04 2.32 -3.31
N VAL A 26 2.22 2.86 -3.00
CA VAL A 26 3.52 2.31 -3.38
C VAL A 26 4.40 2.22 -2.14
N ALA A 27 4.87 1.02 -1.80
CA ALA A 27 5.91 0.80 -0.79
C ALA A 27 7.28 0.73 -1.46
N MET A 28 8.16 1.67 -1.13
CA MET A 28 9.50 1.77 -1.73
C MET A 28 10.56 1.35 -0.72
N HIS A 29 11.21 0.22 -0.98
CA HIS A 29 12.31 -0.30 -0.18
C HIS A 29 13.67 0.13 -0.73
N ALA A 30 14.69 0.12 0.13
CA ALA A 30 16.07 0.45 -0.26
C ALA A 30 16.74 -0.65 -1.11
N THR A 31 16.28 -1.90 -1.00
CA THR A 31 16.85 -3.06 -1.71
C THR A 31 15.75 -3.94 -2.27
N GLU A 32 16.11 -4.72 -3.30
CA GLU A 32 15.22 -5.72 -3.89
C GLU A 32 14.86 -6.84 -2.90
N ALA A 33 15.84 -7.33 -2.12
CA ALA A 33 15.61 -8.37 -1.13
C ALA A 33 14.59 -7.96 -0.06
N ALA A 34 14.65 -6.71 0.41
CA ALA A 34 13.67 -6.13 1.33
C ALA A 34 12.26 -6.06 0.71
N CYS A 35 12.18 -5.63 -0.56
CA CYS A 35 10.93 -5.57 -1.30
C CYS A 35 10.29 -6.96 -1.46
N SER A 36 11.07 -7.95 -1.91
CA SER A 36 10.61 -9.33 -2.08
C SER A 36 10.19 -9.94 -0.74
N GLN A 37 10.96 -9.73 0.33
CA GLN A 37 10.59 -10.21 1.66
C GLN A 37 9.26 -9.61 2.12
N HIS A 38 9.05 -8.31 1.95
CA HIS A 38 7.79 -7.66 2.33
C HIS A 38 6.60 -8.14 1.46
N ALA A 39 6.84 -8.40 0.18
CA ALA A 39 5.84 -8.98 -0.72
C ALA A 39 5.47 -10.43 -0.29
N GLU A 40 6.47 -11.27 0.02
CA GLU A 40 6.28 -12.65 0.50
C GLU A 40 5.54 -12.70 1.85
N MET A 41 5.71 -11.69 2.70
CA MET A 41 4.94 -11.53 3.93
C MET A 41 3.44 -11.22 3.70
N GLY A 42 3.04 -10.90 2.46
CA GLY A 42 1.65 -10.62 2.11
C GLY A 42 1.28 -9.14 2.13
N PHE A 43 2.21 -8.23 1.77
CA PHE A 43 1.93 -6.79 1.73
C PHE A 43 0.66 -6.44 0.95
N ALA A 44 0.44 -7.03 -0.24
CA ALA A 44 -0.72 -6.73 -1.08
C ALA A 44 -2.04 -7.10 -0.40
N ASP A 45 -2.11 -8.29 0.21
CA ASP A 45 -3.32 -8.76 0.90
C ASP A 45 -3.59 -7.95 2.16
N GLY A 46 -2.55 -7.70 2.96
CA GLY A 46 -2.65 -6.92 4.20
C GLY A 46 -3.02 -5.45 3.94
N TRP A 47 -2.38 -4.82 2.94
CA TRP A 47 -2.70 -3.45 2.55
C TRP A 47 -4.08 -3.35 1.91
N GLY A 48 -4.47 -4.35 1.11
CA GLY A 48 -5.81 -4.48 0.53
C GLY A 48 -6.89 -4.53 1.62
N ALA A 49 -6.72 -5.37 2.63
CA ALA A 49 -7.65 -5.45 3.75
C ALA A 49 -7.78 -4.13 4.54
N ALA A 50 -6.67 -3.41 4.73
CA ALA A 50 -6.69 -2.09 5.35
C ALA A 50 -7.41 -1.04 4.48
N LEU A 51 -7.23 -1.10 3.15
CA LEU A 51 -7.95 -0.24 2.22
C LEU A 51 -9.44 -0.54 2.20
N ASP A 52 -9.85 -1.81 2.23
CA ASP A 52 -11.26 -2.21 2.31
C ASP A 52 -11.91 -1.66 3.58
N GLN A 53 -11.21 -1.71 4.71
CA GLN A 53 -11.67 -1.10 5.97
C GLN A 53 -11.84 0.41 5.84
N LEU A 54 -10.90 1.10 5.20
CA LEU A 54 -11.02 2.54 4.94
C LEU A 54 -12.25 2.85 4.07
N VAL A 55 -12.45 2.10 2.98
CA VAL A 55 -13.60 2.28 2.08
C VAL A 55 -14.92 2.07 2.82
N ALA A 56 -15.00 1.08 3.72
CA ALA A 56 -16.18 0.84 4.54
C ALA A 56 -16.52 2.01 5.49
N LEU A 57 -15.55 2.86 5.85
CA LEU A 57 -15.76 4.06 6.67
C LEU A 57 -16.19 5.29 5.87
N MET A 58 -16.00 5.31 4.55
CA MET A 58 -16.28 6.50 3.70
C MET A 58 -17.74 6.59 3.21
N GLY A 59 -18.67 5.99 3.95
CA GLY A 59 -20.11 6.00 3.64
C GLY A 59 -20.72 7.39 3.51
#